data_AF-A0AAF5PLC3-F1
#
_entry.id   AF-A0AAF5PLC3-F1
#
_cell.length_a   1.000
_cell.length_b   1.000
_cell.length_c   1.000
_cell.angle_alpha   90.00
_cell.angle_beta   90.00
_cell.angle_gamma   90.00
#
_symmetry.space_group_name_H-M   'P 1'
#
loop_
_entity.id
_entity.type
_entity.pdbx_description
1 polymer ?
#
loop_
_entity_poly.entity_id
_entity_poly.type
_entity_poly.pdbx_seq_one_letter_code
_entity_poly.pdbx_strand_id
1 'polypeptide(L)' 'MYGNIRKLHVPSDQIWIPDILLYNNADGEPHITIMSDALVYYTGAVVWKPPSIYKSFCPVGLRL' A
#
# COMPACT_ATOMS: atom_id res chain seq x y z
N MET A 1 -22.11 -22.06 -8.68
CA MET A 1 -20.63 -21.94 -8.70
C MET A 1 -20.27 -20.61 -9.34
N TYR A 2 -19.31 -19.87 -8.78
CA TYR A 2 -18.96 -18.49 -9.15
C TYR A 2 -18.21 -18.35 -10.50
N GLY A 3 -18.76 -18.90 -11.59
CA GLY A 3 -18.41 -18.54 -12.98
C GLY A 3 -16.93 -18.59 -13.40
N ASN A 4 -16.09 -19.45 -12.81
CA ASN A 4 -14.64 -19.48 -13.06
C ASN A 4 -13.93 -18.12 -12.80
N ILE A 5 -14.45 -17.30 -11.89
CA ILE A 5 -13.79 -16.05 -11.48
C ILE A 5 -12.48 -16.41 -10.77
N ARG A 6 -11.36 -15.91 -11.30
CA ARG A 6 -10.02 -16.14 -10.74
C ARG A 6 -9.45 -14.95 -9.97
N LYS A 7 -10.04 -13.76 -10.15
CA LYS A 7 -9.62 -12.54 -9.47
C LYS A 7 -10.78 -11.58 -9.30
N LEU A 8 -10.78 -10.81 -8.22
CA LEU A 8 -11.78 -9.81 -7.90
C LEU A 8 -11.10 -8.53 -7.42
N HIS A 9 -11.67 -7.38 -7.78
CA HIS A 9 -11.33 -6.10 -7.17
C HIS A 9 -12.19 -5.90 -5.93
N VAL A 10 -11.56 -5.72 -4.79
CA VAL A 10 -12.23 -5.52 -3.50
C VAL A 10 -11.69 -4.24 -2.88
N PRO A 11 -12.55 -3.29 -2.45
CA PRO A 11 -12.13 -2.10 -1.73
C PRO A 11 -11.24 -2.44 -0.52
N SER A 12 -10.14 -1.69 -0.34
CA SER A 12 -9.15 -1.99 0.71
C SER A 12 -9.66 -1.82 2.14
N ASP A 13 -10.77 -1.10 2.36
CA ASP A 13 -11.45 -0.95 3.64
C ASP A 13 -12.33 -2.15 4.03
N GLN A 14 -12.63 -3.04 3.08
CA GLN A 14 -13.48 -4.22 3.32
C GLN A 14 -12.69 -5.49 3.64
N ILE A 15 -11.37 -5.42 3.56
CA ILE A 15 -10.47 -6.53 3.84
C ILE A 15 -9.38 -6.07 4.81
N TRP A 16 -8.73 -7.02 5.47
CA TRP A 16 -7.54 -6.69 6.23
C TRP A 16 -6.42 -6.24 5.27
N ILE A 17 -5.77 -5.13 5.60
CA ILE A 17 -4.60 -4.58 4.92
C ILE A 17 -3.46 -4.40 5.92
N PRO A 18 -2.19 -4.46 5.48
CA PRO A 18 -1.07 -4.20 6.36
C PRO A 18 -0.92 -2.71 6.65
N ASP A 19 -0.58 -2.39 7.90
CA ASP A 19 -0.19 -1.04 8.31
C ASP A 19 1.25 -0.74 7.84
N ILE A 20 1.37 -0.14 6.65
CA ILE A 20 2.67 0.24 6.08
C ILE A 20 2.96 1.69 6.44
N LEU A 21 4.13 1.92 7.05
CA LEU A 21 4.59 3.24 7.48
C LEU A 21 6.03 3.50 7.06
N LEU A 22 6.33 4.76 6.72
CA LEU A 22 7.69 5.23 6.49
C LEU A 22 8.31 5.73 7.80
N TYR A 23 9.23 4.97 8.39
CA TYR A 23 9.83 5.32 9.67
C TYR A 23 10.70 6.58 9.62
N ASN A 24 11.48 6.76 8.55
CA ASN A 24 12.32 7.95 8.35
C ASN A 24 11.56 9.07 7.59
N ASN A 25 10.28 9.25 7.89
CA ASN A 25 9.45 10.27 7.25
C ASN A 25 9.93 11.69 7.55
N ALA A 26 9.92 12.55 6.52
CA ALA A 26 10.36 13.94 6.55
C ALA A 26 9.24 14.97 6.39
N ASP A 27 7.97 14.55 6.35
CA ASP A 27 6.82 15.38 5.91
C ASP A 27 5.56 15.25 6.78
N GLY A 28 5.70 14.74 8.01
CA GLY A 28 4.64 14.70 9.02
C GLY A 28 3.60 13.59 8.83
N GLU A 29 3.33 13.14 7.60
CA GLU A 29 2.42 12.01 7.31
C GLU A 29 3.21 10.76 6.89
N PRO A 30 3.37 9.76 7.78
CA PRO A 30 4.15 8.55 7.48
C PRO A 30 3.34 7.40 6.89
N HIS A 31 2.00 7.52 6.78
CA HIS A 31 1.13 6.42 6.31
C HIS A 31 0.49 6.69 4.94
N ILE A 32 -0.09 5.64 4.37
CA ILE A 32 -0.84 5.70 3.11
C ILE A 32 -2.22 6.32 3.39
N THR A 33 -2.53 7.45 2.75
CA THR A 33 -3.80 8.18 2.95
C THR A 33 -4.85 7.91 1.87
N ILE A 34 -4.46 7.32 0.72
CA ILE A 34 -5.35 7.05 -0.41
C ILE A 34 -5.79 5.58 -0.38
N MET A 35 -7.11 5.37 -0.27
CA MET A 35 -7.72 4.05 -0.38
C MET A 35 -7.85 3.65 -1.85
N SER A 36 -7.48 2.40 -2.16
CA SER A 36 -7.52 1.85 -3.52
C SER A 36 -7.94 0.39 -3.47
N ASP A 37 -8.61 -0.09 -4.51
CA ASP A 37 -8.97 -1.50 -4.60
C ASP A 37 -7.75 -2.43 -4.51
N ALA A 38 -7.90 -3.52 -3.78
CA ALA A 38 -6.98 -4.64 -3.76
C ALA A 38 -7.46 -5.72 -4.74
N LEU A 39 -6.51 -6.40 -5.36
CA LEU A 39 -6.79 -7.52 -6.26
C LEU A 39 -6.66 -8.83 -5.49
N VAL A 40 -7.78 -9.52 -5.32
CA VAL A 40 -7.89 -10.78 -4.57
C VAL A 40 -7.99 -11.94 -5.54
N TYR A 41 -7.06 -12.89 -5.46
CA TYR A 41 -7.07 -14.10 -6.27
C TYR A 41 -7.81 -15.24 -5.58
N TYR A 42 -8.36 -16.16 -6.37
CA TYR A 42 -9.03 -17.38 -5.87
C TYR A 42 -8.09 -18.28 -5.05
N THR A 43 -6.78 -18.13 -5.18
CA THR A 43 -5.75 -18.84 -4.38
C THR A 43 -5.56 -18.23 -2.99
N GLY A 44 -6.23 -17.13 -2.66
CA GLY A 44 -6.04 -16.37 -1.42
C GLY A 44 -4.93 -15.32 -1.49
N ALA A 45 -4.21 -15.19 -2.61
CA ALA A 45 -3.22 -14.14 -2.78
C ALA A 45 -3.91 -12.77 -2.91
N VAL A 46 -3.42 -11.76 -2.19
CA VAL A 46 -3.93 -10.39 -2.22
C VAL A 46 -2.81 -9.47 -2.70
N VAL A 47 -3.11 -8.65 -3.71
CA VAL A 47 -2.19 -7.64 -4.23
C VAL A 47 -2.82 -6.27 -4.05
N TRP A 48 -2.24 -5.47 -3.16
CA TRP A 48 -2.67 -4.10 -2.90
C TRP A 48 -1.54 -3.13 -3.24
N LYS A 49 -1.82 -2.15 -4.11
CA LYS A 49 -0.84 -1.18 -4.64
C LYS A 49 -1.43 0.23 -4.63
N PRO A 50 -1.60 0.84 -3.45
CA PRO A 50 -2.15 2.18 -3.36
C PRO A 50 -1.13 3.22 -3.85
N PRO A 51 -1.59 4.32 -4.48
CA PRO A 51 -0.74 5.47 -4.72
C PRO A 51 -0.37 6.15 -3.39
N SER A 52 0.91 6.46 -3.18
CA SER A 52 1.38 7.17 -1.99
C SER A 52 2.60 8.05 -2.31
N ILE A 53 2.72 9.16 -1.60
CA ILE A 53 3.89 10.05 -1.67
C ILE A 53 4.64 9.91 -0.35
N TYR A 54 5.85 9.35 -0.43
CA TYR A 54 6.73 9.19 0.71
C TYR A 54 7.90 10.15 0.60
N LYS A 55 8.07 10.99 1.62
CA LYS A 55 9.24 11.86 1.75
C LYS A 55 10.10 11.35 2.90
N SER A 56 11.33 10.95 2.59
CA SER A 56 12.26 10.37 3.57
C SER A 56 13.40 11.32 3.92
N PHE A 57 13.86 11.31 5.16
CA PHE A 57 15.11 11.94 5.54
C PHE A 57 16.30 11.16 4.97
N CYS A 58 17.17 11.86 4.24
CA CYS A 58 18.43 11.36 3.73
C CYS A 58 19.56 12.32 4.15
N PRO A 59 20.50 11.90 5.01
CA PRO A 59 21.64 12.72 5.38
C PRO A 59 22.55 12.93 4.15
N VAL A 60 22.62 14.16 3.66
CA VAL A 60 23.58 14.51 2.60
C VAL A 60 24.90 14.88 3.26
N GLY A 61 25.91 14.03 3.08
CA GLY A 61 27.26 14.30 3.53
C GLY A 61 27.92 15.38 2.66
N LEU A 62 27.90 16.63 3.11
CA LEU A 62 28.76 17.67 2.56
C LEU A 62 30.18 17.40 3.05
N ARG A 63 30.97 16.65 2.27
CA ARG A 63 32.42 16.62 2.45
C ARG A 63 32.96 17.97 1.99
N LEU A 64 33.33 18.81 2.96
CA LEU A 64 34.20 19.96 2.75
C LEU A 64 35.63 19.49 2.47
#